data_AF-A0A3C0Y724-F1
#
_entry.id   AF-A0A3C0Y724-F1
#
_cell.length_a   1.000
_cell.length_b   1.000
_cell.length_c   1.000
_cell.angle_alpha   90.00
_cell.angle_beta   90.00
_cell.angle_gamma   90.00
#
_symmetry.space_group_name_H-M   'P 1'
#
loop_
_entity.id
_entity.type
_entity.pdbx_description
1 polymer ?
#
loop_
_entity_poly.entity_id
_entity_poly.type
_entity_poly.pdbx_seq_one_letter_code
_entity_poly.pdbx_strand_id
1 'polypeptide(L)'
;MTLAAKFLALTTEKRALAFEQAAAGLAHASAPLFWADKAQCERVVDWKSRVFARGWARYDLAQHGTFRLVPPEVRQAALARDYATMRPMFMTEPPSFDALLRELGNAENAINKL
;
A
#
# COMPACT_ATOMS: atom_id res chain seq x y z
N MET A 1 -4.77 -11.74 15.71
CA MET A 1 -4.00 -12.02 14.46
C MET A 1 -3.92 -10.74 13.64
N THR A 2 -2.75 -10.10 13.59
CA THR A 2 -2.52 -8.75 13.04
C THR A 2 -2.43 -8.73 11.50
N LEU A 3 -2.65 -7.57 10.87
CA LEU A 3 -2.57 -7.33 9.42
C LEU A 3 -1.25 -7.81 8.78
N ALA A 4 -0.14 -7.79 9.54
CA ALA A 4 1.14 -8.38 9.13
C ALA A 4 1.08 -9.91 8.97
N ALA A 5 0.45 -10.62 9.90
CA ALA A 5 0.40 -12.08 9.88
C ALA A 5 -0.38 -12.64 8.68
N LYS A 6 -1.37 -11.88 8.17
CA LYS A 6 -2.16 -12.27 7.00
C LYS A 6 -1.51 -11.86 5.67
N PHE A 7 -0.76 -10.76 5.63
CA PHE A 7 0.08 -10.43 4.47
C PHE A 7 1.20 -11.46 4.31
N LEU A 8 1.89 -11.81 5.41
CA LEU A 8 2.88 -12.89 5.46
C LEU A 8 2.30 -14.26 5.07
N ALA A 9 0.99 -14.47 5.21
CA ALA A 9 0.30 -15.69 4.80
C ALA A 9 -0.05 -15.75 3.30
N LEU A 10 0.12 -14.66 2.54
CA LEU A 10 0.03 -14.70 1.08
C LEU A 10 1.24 -15.46 0.50
N THR A 11 1.12 -16.00 -0.72
CA THR A 11 2.30 -16.55 -1.41
C THR A 11 3.31 -15.45 -1.68
N THR A 12 4.59 -15.80 -1.73
CA THR A 12 5.69 -14.85 -1.97
C THR A 12 5.48 -14.05 -3.27
N GLU A 13 4.97 -14.69 -4.32
CA GLU A 13 4.63 -14.04 -5.60
C GLU A 13 3.52 -12.98 -5.44
N LYS A 14 2.46 -13.30 -4.68
CA LYS A 14 1.35 -12.35 -4.44
C LYS A 14 1.81 -11.16 -3.59
N ARG A 15 2.74 -11.37 -2.66
CA ARG A 15 3.34 -10.28 -1.88
C ARG A 15 4.24 -9.41 -2.76
N ALA A 16 5.03 -10.01 -3.66
CA ALA A 16 5.92 -9.29 -4.57
C ALA A 16 5.13 -8.39 -5.53
N LEU A 17 4.08 -8.94 -6.14
CA LEU A 17 3.18 -8.21 -7.03
C LEU A 17 2.51 -7.02 -6.31
N ALA A 18 2.12 -7.19 -5.05
CA ALA A 18 1.52 -6.12 -4.26
C ALA A 18 2.50 -4.95 -4.02
N PHE A 19 3.77 -5.25 -3.77
CA PHE A 19 4.81 -4.22 -3.62
C PHE A 19 5.11 -3.51 -4.94
N GLU A 20 5.20 -4.26 -6.05
CA GLU A 20 5.44 -3.70 -7.37
C GLU A 20 4.32 -2.75 -7.81
N GLN A 21 3.06 -3.18 -7.65
CA GLN A 21 1.90 -2.35 -7.96
C GLN A 21 1.82 -1.10 -7.08
N ALA A 22 2.23 -1.18 -5.81
CA ALA A 22 2.29 -0.02 -4.93
C ALA A 22 3.35 0.99 -5.41
N ALA A 23 4.56 0.53 -5.75
CA ALA A 23 5.62 1.38 -6.28
C ALA A 23 5.22 2.03 -7.62
N ALA A 24 4.70 1.23 -8.55
CA ALA A 24 4.28 1.72 -9.87
C ALA A 24 3.10 2.70 -9.80
N GLY A 25 2.12 2.44 -8.91
CA GLY A 25 0.96 3.31 -8.73
C GLY A 25 1.30 4.68 -8.16
N LEU A 26 2.28 4.74 -7.26
CA LEU A 26 2.77 6.00 -6.66
C LEU A 26 3.59 6.85 -7.64
N ALA A 27 4.33 6.20 -8.53
CA ALA A 27 5.19 6.86 -9.51
C ALA A 27 4.43 7.35 -10.77
N HIS A 28 3.16 6.99 -10.94
CA HIS A 28 2.41 7.35 -12.14
C HIS A 28 2.08 8.85 -12.18
N ALA A 29 2.35 9.51 -13.32
CA ALA A 29 2.17 10.97 -13.47
C ALA A 29 0.75 11.48 -13.16
N SER A 30 -0.26 10.65 -13.39
CA SER A 30 -1.67 10.98 -13.09
C SER A 30 -2.10 10.68 -11.65
N ALA A 31 -1.21 10.14 -10.79
CA ALA A 31 -1.56 9.75 -9.43
C ALA A 31 -2.23 10.89 -8.62
N PRO A 32 -1.76 12.16 -8.69
CA PRO A 32 -2.41 13.27 -7.97
C PRO A 32 -3.86 13.54 -8.42
N LEU A 33 -4.18 13.30 -9.70
CA LEU A 33 -5.55 13.48 -10.22
C LEU A 33 -6.49 12.44 -9.60
N PHE A 34 -6.04 11.19 -9.48
CA PHE A 34 -6.81 10.13 -8.84
C PHE A 34 -6.98 10.36 -7.33
N TRP A 35 -5.97 10.94 -6.68
CA TRP A 35 -6.03 11.27 -5.26
C TRP A 35 -7.02 12.40 -4.97
N ALA A 36 -7.23 13.33 -5.91
CA ALA A 36 -8.16 14.44 -5.75
C ALA A 36 -9.64 14.03 -5.95
N ASP A 37 -9.92 12.98 -6.72
CA ASP A 37 -11.29 12.49 -6.93
C ASP A 37 -11.79 11.66 -5.74
N LYS A 38 -12.46 12.36 -4.80
CA LYS A 38 -13.05 11.76 -3.59
C LYS A 38 -14.03 10.64 -3.91
N ALA A 39 -14.87 10.82 -4.94
CA ALA A 39 -15.86 9.81 -5.33
C ALA A 39 -15.17 8.55 -5.90
N GLN A 40 -14.06 8.70 -6.62
CA GLN A 40 -13.26 7.56 -7.06
C GLN A 40 -12.62 6.83 -5.87
N CYS A 41 -12.06 7.53 -4.90
CA CYS A 41 -11.50 6.92 -3.71
C CYS A 41 -12.57 6.14 -2.91
N GLU A 42 -13.74 6.72 -2.70
CA GLU A 42 -14.86 6.04 -2.02
C GLU A 42 -15.29 4.77 -2.76
N ARG A 43 -15.41 4.81 -4.10
CA ARG A 43 -15.71 3.62 -4.90
C ARG A 43 -14.65 2.53 -4.73
N VAL A 44 -13.36 2.90 -4.70
CA VAL A 44 -12.26 1.96 -4.48
C VAL A 44 -12.34 1.35 -3.07
N VAL A 45 -12.66 2.15 -2.06
CA VAL A 45 -12.82 1.69 -0.67
C VAL A 45 -14.01 0.74 -0.55
N ASP A 46 -15.17 1.08 -1.12
CA ASP A 46 -16.35 0.20 -1.12
C ASP A 46 -16.05 -1.12 -1.83
N TRP A 47 -15.46 -1.07 -3.03
CA TRP A 47 -15.09 -2.29 -3.76
C TRP A 47 -14.10 -3.16 -2.97
N LYS A 48 -13.03 -2.57 -2.42
CA LYS A 48 -12.05 -3.30 -1.61
C LYS A 48 -12.68 -3.87 -0.33
N SER A 49 -13.64 -3.16 0.27
CA SER A 49 -14.35 -3.65 1.47
C SER A 49 -15.16 -4.91 1.20
N ARG A 50 -15.64 -5.10 -0.04
CA ARG A 50 -16.40 -6.27 -0.47
C ARG A 50 -15.51 -7.41 -0.94
N VAL A 51 -14.52 -7.12 -1.80
CA VAL A 51 -13.65 -8.13 -2.43
C VAL A 51 -12.55 -8.61 -1.48
N PHE A 52 -12.01 -7.69 -0.69
CA PHE A 52 -10.99 -7.96 0.31
C PHE A 52 -11.55 -7.76 1.71
N ALA A 53 -12.82 -8.11 1.93
CA ALA A 53 -13.53 -7.99 3.21
C ALA A 53 -12.74 -8.64 4.35
N ARG A 54 -12.01 -7.81 5.07
CA ARG A 54 -11.06 -8.22 6.09
C ARG A 54 -11.13 -7.17 7.19
N GLY A 55 -11.67 -7.54 8.35
CA GLY A 55 -11.86 -6.61 9.48
C GLY A 55 -10.59 -5.92 9.98
N TRP A 56 -9.40 -6.37 9.58
CA TRP A 56 -8.12 -5.75 9.92
C TRP A 56 -7.68 -4.66 8.94
N ALA A 57 -8.21 -4.63 7.72
CA ALA A 57 -7.86 -3.62 6.71
C ALA A 57 -8.53 -2.26 6.98
N ARG A 58 -9.51 -2.25 7.89
CA ARG A 58 -10.21 -1.05 8.38
C ARG A 58 -10.58 -0.06 7.29
N TYR A 59 -11.24 -0.56 6.24
CA TYR A 59 -11.75 0.26 5.14
C TYR A 59 -12.76 1.33 5.61
N ASP A 60 -13.38 1.13 6.78
CA ASP A 60 -14.19 2.14 7.50
C ASP A 60 -13.42 3.44 7.78
N LEU A 61 -12.10 3.36 7.96
CA LEU A 61 -11.24 4.52 8.22
C LEU A 61 -10.52 5.05 6.98
N ALA A 62 -10.70 4.43 5.81
CA ALA A 62 -10.00 4.80 4.59
C ALA A 62 -10.72 5.97 3.89
N GLN A 63 -10.67 7.14 4.52
CA GLN A 63 -11.31 8.37 4.08
C GLN A 63 -10.25 9.45 3.85
N HIS A 64 -10.52 10.42 2.98
CA HIS A 64 -9.66 11.59 2.81
C HIS A 64 -9.38 12.26 4.16
N GLY A 65 -8.11 12.58 4.41
CA GLY A 65 -7.65 13.13 5.69
C GLY A 65 -7.29 12.08 6.75
N THR A 66 -7.72 10.82 6.59
CA THR A 66 -7.43 9.73 7.55
C THR A 66 -6.76 8.52 6.92
N PHE A 67 -6.33 8.61 5.65
CA PHE A 67 -5.63 7.50 4.99
C PHE A 67 -4.34 7.17 5.73
N ARG A 68 -4.08 5.86 5.86
CA ARG A 68 -2.82 5.31 6.36
C ARG A 68 -2.27 4.31 5.35
N LEU A 69 -1.31 4.77 4.57
CA LEU A 69 -0.55 3.99 3.59
C LEU A 69 0.76 3.48 4.20
N VAL A 70 1.39 4.24 5.11
CA VAL A 70 2.65 3.85 5.74
C VAL A 70 2.38 2.78 6.81
N PRO A 71 3.05 1.61 6.75
CA PRO A 71 2.89 0.59 7.77
C PRO A 71 3.50 1.04 9.11
N PRO A 72 2.91 0.63 10.26
CA PRO A 72 3.46 0.93 11.60
C PRO A 72 4.91 0.47 11.75
N GLU A 73 5.75 1.26 12.44
CA GLU A 73 7.20 1.02 12.63
C GLU A 73 7.53 -0.40 13.10
N VAL A 74 6.76 -0.91 14.07
CA VAL A 74 6.91 -2.27 14.62
C VAL A 74 6.85 -3.39 13.57
N ARG A 75 6.35 -3.12 12.36
CA ARG A 75 6.26 -4.09 11.26
C ARG A 75 7.24 -3.82 10.13
N GLN A 76 7.86 -2.65 10.09
CA GLN A 76 8.74 -2.27 8.99
C GLN A 76 9.93 -3.23 8.86
N ALA A 77 10.51 -3.68 9.97
CA ALA A 77 11.60 -4.65 9.93
C ALA A 77 11.22 -6.00 9.30
N ALA A 78 10.04 -6.53 9.65
CA ALA A 78 9.53 -7.76 9.06
C ALA A 78 9.23 -7.60 7.56
N LEU A 79 8.62 -6.47 7.18
CA LEU A 79 8.31 -6.13 5.79
C LEU A 79 9.58 -5.90 4.95
N ALA A 80 10.63 -5.29 5.51
CA ALA A 80 11.90 -5.07 4.83
C ALA A 80 12.59 -6.40 4.49
N ARG A 81 12.60 -7.36 5.43
CA ARG A 81 13.14 -8.71 5.19
C ARG A 81 12.34 -9.45 4.12
N ASP A 82 11.02 -9.35 4.18
CA ASP A 82 10.12 -9.90 3.18
C ASP A 82 10.40 -9.30 1.79
N TYR A 83 10.51 -7.97 1.72
CA TYR A 83 10.80 -7.21 0.50
C TYR A 83 12.14 -7.64 -0.11
N ALA A 84 13.18 -7.79 0.71
CA ALA A 84 14.49 -8.28 0.26
C ALA A 84 14.42 -9.70 -0.30
N THR A 85 13.60 -10.57 0.28
CA THR A 85 13.39 -11.95 -0.20
C THR A 85 12.68 -11.97 -1.55
N MET A 86 11.80 -11.00 -1.79
CA MET A 86 11.00 -10.89 -3.03
C MET A 86 11.74 -10.17 -4.16
N ARG A 87 12.83 -9.45 -3.87
CA ARG A 87 13.60 -8.67 -4.84
C ARG A 87 13.95 -9.42 -6.15
N PRO A 88 14.32 -10.72 -6.14
CA PRO A 88 14.57 -11.48 -7.37
C PRO A 88 13.33 -11.74 -8.24
N MET A 89 12.12 -11.54 -7.72
CA MET A 89 10.85 -11.79 -8.42
C MET A 89 10.33 -10.56 -9.18
N PHE A 90 10.92 -9.38 -8.97
CA PHE A 90 10.50 -8.17 -9.67
C PHE A 90 11.02 -8.19 -11.12
N MET A 91 10.17 -7.75 -12.06
CA MET A 91 10.54 -7.68 -13.48
C MET A 91 11.56 -6.56 -13.77
N THR A 92 11.60 -5.55 -12.92
CA THR A 92 12.51 -4.39 -13.00
C THR A 92 13.17 -4.18 -11.64
N GLU A 93 14.35 -3.54 -11.59
CA GLU A 93 15.01 -3.26 -10.31
C GLU A 93 14.10 -2.35 -9.48
N PRO A 94 13.58 -2.84 -8.34
CA PRO A 94 12.64 -2.07 -7.56
C PRO A 94 13.40 -1.05 -6.69
N PRO A 95 12.75 0.04 -6.25
CA PRO A 95 13.39 1.00 -5.35
C PRO A 95 13.79 0.35 -4.02
N SER A 96 14.66 1.01 -3.25
CA SER A 96 14.95 0.54 -1.88
C SER A 96 13.70 0.59 -1.01
N PHE A 97 13.63 -0.28 0.00
CA PHE A 97 12.50 -0.30 0.93
C PHE A 97 12.27 1.07 1.61
N ASP A 98 13.35 1.77 1.96
CA ASP A 98 13.27 3.12 2.54
C ASP A 98 12.74 4.16 1.55
N ALA A 99 13.11 4.06 0.27
CA ALA A 99 12.57 4.94 -0.77
C ALA A 99 11.07 4.69 -0.96
N LEU A 100 10.64 3.43 -0.97
CA LEU A 100 9.24 3.05 -1.04
C LEU A 100 8.43 3.59 0.15
N LEU A 101 8.95 3.45 1.38
CA LEU A 101 8.31 4.01 2.58
C LEU A 101 8.20 5.53 2.51
N ARG A 102 9.23 6.22 2.00
CA ARG A 102 9.20 7.68 1.81
C ARG A 102 8.15 8.10 0.80
N GLU A 103 8.03 7.40 -0.33
CA GLU A 103 7.01 7.69 -1.34
C GLU A 103 5.59 7.44 -0.81
N LEU A 104 5.37 6.35 -0.08
CA LEU A 104 4.10 6.07 0.60
C LEU A 104 3.73 7.20 1.58
N GLY A 105 4.70 7.70 2.36
CA GLY A 105 4.49 8.81 3.28
C GLY A 105 4.17 10.12 2.57
N ASN A 106 4.84 10.41 1.45
CA ASN A 106 4.56 11.60 0.64
C ASN A 106 3.15 11.55 0.05
N ALA A 107 2.75 10.39 -0.49
CA ALA A 107 1.40 10.21 -1.03
C ALA A 107 0.33 10.27 0.05
N GLU A 108 0.54 9.62 1.20
CA GLU A 108 -0.36 9.72 2.36
C GLU A 108 -0.58 11.17 2.77
N ASN A 109 0.49 11.95 2.90
CA ASN A 109 0.43 13.37 3.22
C ASN A 109 -0.25 14.20 2.12
N ALA A 110 -0.04 13.88 0.85
CA ALA A 110 -0.68 14.57 -0.26
C ALA A 110 -2.20 14.31 -0.27
N ILE A 111 -2.61 13.05 -0.16
CA ILE A 111 -4.03 12.66 -0.13
C ILE A 111 -4.73 13.26 1.08
N ASN A 112 -4.09 13.25 2.26
CA ASN A 112 -4.69 13.76 3.49
C ASN A 112 -4.75 15.30 3.58
N LYS A 113 -4.08 16.03 2.66
CA LYS A 113 -4.16 17.49 2.57
C LYS A 113 -5.22 18.00 1.59
N LEU A 114 -5.86 17.11 0.82
CA LEU A 114 -6.92 17.38 -0.17
C LEU A 114 -8.34 17.22 0.44
#